data_AF-A0A8S9JRV8-F1
#
_entry.id   AF-A0A8S9JRV8-F1
#
_cell.length_a   1.000
_cell.length_b   1.000
_cell.length_c   1.000
_cell.angle_alpha   90.00
_cell.angle_beta   90.00
_cell.angle_gamma   90.00
#
_symmetry.space_group_name_H-M   'P 1'
#
loop_
_entity.id
_entity.type
_entity.pdbx_description
1 polymer ?
#
loop_
_entity_poly.entity_id
_entity_poly.type
_entity_poly.pdbx_seq_one_letter_code
_entity_poly.pdbx_strand_id
1 'polypeptide(L)'
;MQLSVRRSQLVGNALAIGHLPATRACKNQAIRAVLSSDGQAADSKGVGLRGKLKKVVLAYSGGLDTSVIVPWLKENYGCEVVCFTADVGQGIKELDGLEQKAKASGASQLVVKDLTEEFVKDYIFPCLRAGAIYERKYLLGTSMARPVIAKAMVDVAAEVGADAVAHGCTGKGNDQAITWTVRFELTFFSLNPELKVVAPWREWEIQGREDAIEYAKKHNVPVPVTKKSIYSRDRNLWHLSHEGDILEDPANEPKKDMYMMSVDPEDAPDQPEYIEIGIESGLPVSLNGKPLSPATLLSELNTIGGKHGIGRIDMVENRLVGMKSRGVYETPGGTILFAAVQELESLTLDRESIQVKDSLALKYAEMVYAGRWFDPLKESMDAFMEKLTEKTTGSVTLKLYKGSVSVTGRKSPNSLYRQDISSFEGSEIYNQADAAGFIRLYGLPMRVRAMLEKAAMDGGAEGSQQPHLILAHKLFLLTHTDVQDIEKVQLKSEVLDSIKSDGMAPLYETLTASSVLELDQSLLDSMRATNEEELKKLDEKIADAEENLGESEVREAHLAKALYFVRISDKATIKQGDFLLNRIQKLSRVIDL
;
A
#
# COMPACT_ATOMS: atom_id res chain seq x y z
N MET A 1 35.56 46.28 8.91
CA MET A 1 35.42 45.13 7.97
C MET A 1 33.94 44.97 7.66
N GLN A 2 33.53 45.41 6.47
CA GLN A 2 32.14 45.37 6.00
C GLN A 2 31.78 43.96 5.51
N LEU A 3 30.69 43.40 6.01
CA LEU A 3 29.95 42.31 5.38
C LEU A 3 29.09 42.92 4.27
N SER A 4 29.40 42.60 3.02
CA SER A 4 28.62 43.05 1.87
C SER A 4 27.50 42.07 1.54
N VAL A 5 26.27 42.51 1.78
CA VAL A 5 25.05 41.93 1.19
C VAL A 5 25.01 42.35 -0.27
N ARG A 6 25.18 41.43 -1.22
CA ARG A 6 24.90 41.67 -2.64
C ARG A 6 23.54 41.06 -3.01
N ARG A 7 22.53 41.94 -3.11
CA ARG A 7 21.36 41.73 -3.96
C ARG A 7 21.81 41.90 -5.41
N SER A 8 21.66 40.88 -6.26
CA SER A 8 21.85 41.06 -7.70
C SER A 8 20.59 41.68 -8.31
N GLN A 9 20.67 42.97 -8.64
CA GLN A 9 19.76 43.61 -9.57
C GLN A 9 20.21 43.29 -11.00
N LEU A 10 19.27 42.77 -11.79
CA LEU A 10 19.36 42.65 -13.24
C LEU A 10 19.46 44.06 -13.85
N VAL A 11 20.54 44.33 -14.58
CA VAL A 11 20.63 45.45 -15.54
C VAL A 11 21.13 44.86 -16.86
N GLY A 12 20.20 44.64 -17.78
CA GLY A 12 20.52 44.34 -19.17
C GLY A 12 20.56 45.65 -19.97
N ASN A 13 21.71 45.95 -20.56
CA ASN A 13 21.82 46.94 -21.63
C ASN A 13 21.61 46.24 -22.98
N ALA A 14 20.70 46.80 -23.78
CA ALA A 14 20.35 46.36 -25.11
C ALA A 14 21.36 46.86 -26.16
N LEU A 15 21.63 46.04 -27.17
CA LEU A 15 21.94 46.48 -28.53
C LEU A 15 21.17 45.60 -29.53
N ALA A 16 20.53 46.25 -30.48
CA ALA A 16 19.45 45.75 -31.34
C ALA A 16 19.92 45.34 -32.76
N ILE A 17 18.94 44.86 -33.54
CA ILE A 17 18.81 44.70 -35.02
C ILE A 17 18.57 43.21 -35.37
N GLY A 18 17.48 42.74 -36.01
CA GLY A 18 16.26 43.34 -36.55
C GLY A 18 15.36 42.28 -37.24
N HIS A 19 14.09 42.65 -37.46
CA HIS A 19 13.05 42.11 -38.38
C HIS A 19 11.98 41.06 -37.95
N LEU A 20 10.79 41.61 -37.59
CA LEU A 20 9.39 41.33 -38.07
C LEU A 20 8.59 40.10 -37.53
N PRO A 21 7.23 40.12 -37.47
CA PRO A 21 6.36 40.75 -36.43
C PRO A 21 5.36 39.76 -35.74
N ALA A 22 5.19 39.83 -34.40
CA ALA A 22 4.04 40.38 -33.63
C ALA A 22 2.62 39.88 -34.03
N THR A 23 1.85 39.21 -33.17
CA THR A 23 1.08 39.72 -32.00
C THR A 23 0.29 38.51 -31.43
N ARG A 24 -0.18 38.38 -30.17
CA ARG A 24 -0.47 39.29 -29.07
C ARG A 24 -0.62 38.45 -27.77
N ALA A 25 -0.08 38.94 -26.66
CA ALA A 25 -0.27 38.38 -25.32
C ALA A 25 -1.69 38.65 -24.78
N CYS A 26 -2.21 37.78 -23.92
CA CYS A 26 -3.29 38.14 -22.99
C CYS A 26 -3.03 37.63 -21.57
N LYS A 27 -3.42 38.50 -20.64
CA LYS A 27 -3.18 38.56 -19.20
C LYS A 27 -3.77 37.40 -18.39
N ASN A 28 -3.10 37.12 -17.27
CA ASN A 28 -3.65 36.49 -16.07
C ASN A 28 -4.97 37.14 -15.64
N GLN A 29 -6.03 36.34 -15.55
CA GLN A 29 -7.17 36.58 -14.66
C GLN A 29 -7.58 35.25 -14.03
N ALA A 30 -7.73 35.27 -12.71
CA ALA A 30 -8.19 34.17 -11.90
C ALA A 30 -9.53 33.62 -12.42
N ILE A 31 -9.60 32.30 -12.63
CA ILE A 31 -10.82 31.61 -13.04
C ILE A 31 -11.77 31.59 -11.84
N ARG A 32 -12.77 32.47 -11.87
CA ARG A 32 -13.92 32.44 -10.96
C ARG A 32 -14.92 31.44 -11.56
N ALA A 33 -15.23 30.38 -10.82
CA ALA A 33 -16.27 29.43 -11.22
C ALA A 33 -17.60 30.18 -11.39
N VAL A 34 -18.10 30.24 -12.62
CA VAL A 34 -19.44 30.74 -12.95
C VAL A 34 -20.33 29.52 -13.14
N LEU A 35 -21.21 29.28 -12.17
CA LEU A 35 -22.38 28.44 -12.35
C LEU A 35 -23.28 29.12 -13.37
N SER A 36 -23.34 28.59 -14.59
CA SER A 36 -24.38 28.97 -15.55
C SER A 36 -25.67 28.22 -15.18
N SER A 37 -26.63 28.95 -14.65
CA SER A 37 -28.03 28.55 -14.55
C SER A 37 -28.69 28.57 -15.92
N ASP A 38 -29.55 27.58 -16.13
CA ASP A 38 -30.64 27.50 -17.11
C ASP A 38 -30.30 27.23 -18.58
N GLY A 39 -30.06 25.93 -18.84
CA GLY A 39 -30.55 25.25 -20.02
C GLY A 39 -31.03 23.86 -19.59
N GLN A 40 -32.35 23.67 -19.46
CA GLN A 40 -32.97 22.39 -19.10
C GLN A 40 -32.56 21.29 -20.09
N ALA A 41 -31.52 20.53 -19.75
CA ALA A 41 -31.33 19.20 -20.30
C ALA A 41 -32.34 18.29 -19.59
N ALA A 42 -33.39 17.94 -20.32
CA ALA A 42 -34.36 16.95 -19.88
C ALA A 42 -33.62 15.68 -19.47
N ASP A 43 -33.78 15.33 -18.20
CA ASP A 43 -33.38 14.09 -17.57
C ASP A 43 -34.02 12.91 -18.32
N SER A 44 -33.28 12.33 -19.28
CA SER A 44 -33.70 11.12 -19.98
C SER A 44 -33.20 9.91 -19.20
N LYS A 45 -34.07 9.40 -18.33
CA LYS A 45 -34.01 8.04 -17.78
C LYS A 45 -33.65 7.02 -18.88
N GLY A 46 -32.51 6.35 -18.71
CA GLY A 46 -32.23 4.98 -19.17
C GLY A 46 -32.65 4.60 -20.60
N VAL A 47 -32.12 5.26 -21.64
CA VAL A 47 -32.16 4.71 -23.00
C VAL A 47 -30.80 4.10 -23.32
N GLY A 48 -30.69 2.77 -23.22
CA GLY A 48 -29.46 2.02 -23.47
C GLY A 48 -28.81 2.34 -24.83
N LEU A 49 -27.50 2.09 -24.93
CA LEU A 49 -26.69 2.32 -26.14
C LEU A 49 -27.07 1.41 -27.32
N ARG A 50 -27.91 0.41 -27.09
CA ARG A 50 -28.35 -0.59 -28.08
C ARG A 50 -29.02 0.07 -29.29
N GLY A 51 -28.54 -0.27 -30.48
CA GLY A 51 -29.04 0.24 -31.77
C GLY A 51 -28.63 1.67 -32.14
N LYS A 52 -27.77 2.33 -31.34
CA LYS A 52 -27.32 3.72 -31.59
C LYS A 52 -25.86 3.86 -32.04
N LEU A 53 -25.13 2.75 -32.12
CA LEU A 53 -23.71 2.74 -32.49
C LEU A 53 -23.57 2.37 -33.97
N LYS A 54 -22.78 3.11 -34.74
CA LYS A 54 -22.50 2.75 -36.14
C LYS A 54 -21.28 1.86 -36.25
N LYS A 55 -20.22 2.18 -35.50
CA LYS A 55 -18.96 1.44 -35.53
C LYS A 55 -18.29 1.36 -34.16
N VAL A 56 -17.77 0.18 -33.82
CA VAL A 56 -17.12 -0.14 -32.54
C VAL A 56 -15.71 -0.69 -32.78
N VAL A 57 -14.73 -0.23 -32.02
CA VAL A 57 -13.39 -0.87 -31.95
C VAL A 57 -13.31 -1.81 -30.75
N LEU A 58 -13.16 -3.11 -31.00
CA LEU A 58 -13.07 -4.15 -29.98
C LEU A 58 -11.61 -4.50 -29.68
N ALA A 59 -11.20 -4.45 -28.41
CA ALA A 59 -9.98 -5.10 -27.94
C ALA A 59 -10.07 -6.62 -28.17
N TYR A 60 -9.30 -7.13 -29.12
CA TYR A 60 -9.40 -8.50 -29.60
C TYR A 60 -8.09 -9.26 -29.36
N SER A 61 -8.17 -10.33 -28.56
CA SER A 61 -7.03 -11.21 -28.26
C SER A 61 -7.07 -12.54 -29.02
N GLY A 62 -8.11 -12.78 -29.82
CA GLY A 62 -8.34 -14.11 -30.40
C GLY A 62 -8.79 -15.16 -29.37
N GLY A 63 -9.07 -14.81 -28.12
CA GLY A 63 -9.66 -15.73 -27.14
C GLY A 63 -11.10 -16.14 -27.47
N LEU A 64 -11.64 -17.10 -26.71
CA LEU A 64 -13.06 -17.50 -26.83
C LEU A 64 -13.97 -16.28 -26.63
N ASP A 65 -13.79 -15.57 -25.51
CA ASP A 65 -14.67 -14.48 -25.09
C ASP A 65 -14.68 -13.35 -26.11
N THR A 66 -13.51 -12.85 -26.53
CA THR A 66 -13.43 -11.76 -27.51
C THR A 66 -13.93 -12.17 -28.90
N SER A 67 -13.88 -13.46 -29.24
CA SER A 67 -14.44 -13.96 -30.51
C SER A 67 -15.97 -14.07 -30.47
N VAL A 68 -16.55 -14.35 -29.29
CA VAL A 68 -18.00 -14.35 -29.05
C VAL A 68 -18.58 -12.93 -29.00
N ILE A 69 -17.79 -11.95 -28.53
CA ILE A 69 -18.21 -10.55 -28.47
C ILE A 69 -18.49 -9.97 -29.86
N VAL A 70 -17.75 -10.38 -30.90
CA VAL A 70 -17.94 -9.87 -32.27
C VAL A 70 -19.36 -10.08 -32.80
N PRO A 71 -19.90 -11.31 -32.89
CA PRO A 71 -21.29 -11.51 -33.32
C PRO A 71 -22.29 -10.92 -32.32
N TRP A 72 -22.00 -10.91 -31.02
CA TRP A 72 -22.89 -10.31 -30.02
C TRP A 72 -23.08 -8.81 -30.21
N LEU A 73 -22.01 -8.06 -30.50
CA LEU A 73 -22.08 -6.63 -30.81
C LEU A 73 -22.92 -6.39 -32.07
N LYS A 74 -22.78 -7.23 -33.09
CA LYS A 74 -23.58 -7.12 -34.31
C LYS A 74 -25.07 -7.40 -34.06
N GLU A 75 -25.38 -8.44 -33.29
CA GLU A 75 -26.76 -8.83 -32.96
C GLU A 75 -27.46 -7.77 -32.09
N ASN A 76 -26.79 -7.23 -31.08
CA ASN A 76 -27.41 -6.37 -30.07
C ASN A 76 -27.32 -4.88 -30.39
N TYR A 77 -26.29 -4.46 -31.14
CA TYR A 77 -26.04 -3.06 -31.47
C TYR A 77 -26.21 -2.74 -32.96
N GLY A 78 -26.19 -3.73 -33.85
CA GLY A 78 -26.30 -3.52 -35.30
C GLY A 78 -25.11 -2.76 -35.89
N CYS A 79 -23.98 -2.73 -35.18
CA CYS A 79 -22.82 -1.92 -35.54
C CYS A 79 -21.78 -2.69 -36.35
N GLU A 80 -20.95 -1.95 -37.07
CA GLU A 80 -19.72 -2.47 -37.66
C GLU A 80 -18.67 -2.70 -36.56
N VAL A 81 -18.04 -3.89 -36.54
CA VAL A 81 -17.04 -4.25 -35.53
C VAL A 81 -15.66 -4.29 -36.15
N VAL A 82 -14.79 -3.40 -35.68
CA VAL A 82 -13.36 -3.35 -35.99
C VAL A 82 -12.62 -4.05 -34.85
N CYS A 83 -11.92 -5.14 -35.13
CA CYS A 83 -11.06 -5.77 -34.13
C CYS A 83 -9.72 -5.05 -34.05
N PHE A 84 -9.21 -4.82 -32.85
CA PHE A 84 -7.89 -4.25 -32.60
C PHE A 84 -7.07 -5.18 -31.71
N THR A 85 -5.84 -5.45 -32.14
CA THR A 85 -4.86 -6.23 -31.39
C THR A 85 -3.57 -5.44 -31.27
N ALA A 86 -3.11 -5.24 -30.04
CA ALA A 86 -1.81 -4.66 -29.76
C ALA A 86 -0.79 -5.78 -29.54
N ASP A 87 0.33 -5.76 -30.27
CA ASP A 87 1.49 -6.55 -29.92
C ASP A 87 2.31 -5.79 -28.87
N VAL A 88 2.29 -6.32 -27.64
CA VAL A 88 3.06 -5.85 -26.49
C VAL A 88 4.06 -6.91 -26.05
N GLY A 89 4.39 -7.87 -26.93
CA GLY A 89 5.38 -8.93 -26.71
C GLY A 89 4.80 -10.24 -26.17
N GLN A 90 3.51 -10.51 -26.40
CA GLN A 90 2.87 -11.79 -26.05
C GLN A 90 3.40 -12.97 -26.89
N GLY A 91 3.99 -12.70 -28.05
CA GLY A 91 4.65 -13.68 -28.92
C GLY A 91 3.87 -14.03 -30.19
N ILE A 92 4.61 -14.39 -31.24
CA ILE A 92 4.11 -14.55 -32.62
C ILE A 92 2.98 -15.61 -32.73
N LYS A 93 3.01 -16.66 -31.90
CA LYS A 93 1.98 -17.71 -31.93
C LYS A 93 0.59 -17.21 -31.56
N GLU A 94 0.50 -16.14 -30.77
CA GLU A 94 -0.79 -15.53 -30.39
C GLU A 94 -1.36 -14.66 -31.52
N LEU A 95 -0.55 -14.26 -32.50
CA LEU A 95 -0.97 -13.43 -33.64
C LEU A 95 -1.28 -14.25 -34.90
N ASP A 96 -0.89 -15.52 -34.93
CA ASP A 96 -1.08 -16.40 -36.08
C ASP A 96 -2.56 -16.76 -36.30
N GLY A 97 -3.04 -16.67 -37.54
CA GLY A 97 -4.45 -16.93 -37.90
C GLY A 97 -5.49 -15.94 -37.34
N LEU A 98 -5.06 -14.88 -36.64
CA LEU A 98 -5.96 -13.98 -35.91
C LEU A 98 -6.88 -13.18 -36.84
N GLU A 99 -6.38 -12.77 -38.01
CA GLU A 99 -7.18 -12.06 -39.02
C GLU A 99 -8.29 -12.94 -39.60
N GLN A 100 -7.95 -14.18 -39.95
CA GLN A 100 -8.93 -15.15 -40.46
C GLN A 100 -10.01 -15.42 -39.43
N LYS A 101 -9.62 -15.53 -38.15
CA LYS A 101 -10.54 -15.74 -37.03
C LYS A 101 -11.46 -14.54 -36.78
N ALA A 102 -10.92 -13.32 -36.80
CA ALA A 102 -11.69 -12.10 -36.63
C ALA A 102 -12.75 -11.95 -37.75
N LYS A 103 -12.35 -12.18 -39.00
CA LYS A 103 -13.26 -12.17 -40.16
C LYS A 103 -14.33 -13.26 -40.06
N ALA A 104 -13.96 -14.49 -39.70
CA ALA A 104 -14.90 -15.58 -39.51
C ALA A 104 -15.90 -15.32 -38.36
N SER A 105 -15.48 -14.57 -37.34
CA SER A 105 -16.36 -14.13 -36.24
C SER A 105 -17.29 -12.98 -36.64
N GLY A 106 -17.08 -12.37 -37.82
CA GLY A 106 -17.95 -11.34 -38.40
C GLY A 106 -17.42 -9.90 -38.31
N ALA A 107 -16.15 -9.70 -37.94
CA ALA A 107 -15.52 -8.37 -37.91
C ALA A 107 -15.32 -7.81 -39.33
N SER A 108 -15.42 -6.50 -39.50
CA SER A 108 -15.18 -5.83 -40.80
C SER A 108 -13.70 -5.74 -41.14
N GLN A 109 -12.86 -5.53 -40.15
CA GLN A 109 -11.40 -5.45 -40.27
C GLN A 109 -10.71 -5.86 -38.97
N LEU A 110 -9.44 -6.24 -39.07
CA LEU A 110 -8.52 -6.39 -37.94
C LEU A 110 -7.38 -5.38 -38.10
N VAL A 111 -7.12 -4.59 -37.07
CA VAL A 111 -5.97 -3.70 -36.97
C VAL A 111 -5.01 -4.29 -35.97
N VAL A 112 -3.78 -4.59 -36.41
CA VAL A 112 -2.69 -5.02 -35.52
C VAL A 112 -1.65 -3.92 -35.47
N LYS A 113 -1.32 -3.44 -34.26
CA LYS A 113 -0.24 -2.46 -34.04
C LYS A 113 0.85 -3.09 -33.19
N ASP A 114 2.10 -3.01 -33.65
CA ASP A 114 3.27 -3.33 -32.83
C ASP A 114 3.56 -2.15 -31.91
N LEU A 115 3.41 -2.38 -30.61
CA LEU A 115 3.61 -1.40 -29.54
C LEU A 115 4.74 -1.85 -28.61
N THR A 116 5.57 -2.82 -29.00
CA THR A 116 6.61 -3.37 -28.13
C THR A 116 7.62 -2.31 -27.68
N GLU A 117 8.16 -1.52 -28.61
CA GLU A 117 9.10 -0.43 -28.28
C GLU A 117 8.45 0.70 -27.49
N GLU A 118 7.25 1.15 -27.86
CA GLU A 118 6.49 2.17 -27.11
C GLU A 118 6.20 1.66 -25.69
N PHE A 119 5.79 0.41 -25.54
CA PHE A 119 5.50 -0.19 -24.24
C PHE A 119 6.71 -0.18 -23.32
N VAL A 120 7.89 -0.60 -23.80
CA VAL A 120 9.08 -0.60 -22.94
C VAL A 120 9.54 0.82 -22.64
N LYS A 121 9.66 1.66 -23.67
CA LYS A 121 10.24 2.99 -23.55
C LYS A 121 9.37 3.95 -22.76
N ASP A 122 8.06 3.98 -23.03
CA ASP A 122 7.17 5.04 -22.56
C ASP A 122 6.29 4.58 -21.38
N TYR A 123 6.27 3.28 -21.04
CA TYR A 123 5.49 2.75 -19.91
C TYR A 123 6.34 2.01 -18.87
N ILE A 124 7.15 1.04 -19.30
CA ILE A 124 7.98 0.26 -18.38
C ILE A 124 9.10 1.12 -17.78
N PHE A 125 9.86 1.81 -18.62
CA PHE A 125 11.03 2.58 -18.20
C PHE A 125 10.69 3.71 -17.22
N PRO A 126 9.59 4.47 -17.37
CA PRO A 126 9.14 5.40 -16.32
C PRO A 126 8.86 4.71 -14.98
N CYS A 127 8.18 3.55 -14.97
CA CYS A 127 7.93 2.80 -13.74
C CYS A 127 9.22 2.25 -13.12
N LEU A 128 10.15 1.79 -13.95
CA LEU A 128 11.48 1.33 -13.54
C LEU A 128 12.27 2.47 -12.89
N ARG A 129 12.34 3.64 -13.54
CA ARG A 129 12.99 4.85 -13.02
C ARG A 129 12.36 5.28 -11.70
N ALA A 130 11.04 5.26 -11.59
CA ALA A 130 10.34 5.59 -10.36
C ALA A 130 10.65 4.60 -9.22
N GLY A 131 11.06 3.37 -9.52
CA GLY A 131 11.19 2.30 -8.52
C GLY A 131 9.83 1.72 -8.11
N ALA A 132 8.85 1.72 -9.01
CA ALA A 132 7.46 1.37 -8.70
C ALA A 132 7.28 -0.14 -8.48
N ILE A 133 7.11 -0.55 -7.22
CA ILE A 133 6.84 -1.93 -6.81
C ILE A 133 5.57 -1.98 -5.96
N TYR A 134 4.54 -2.68 -6.44
CA TYR A 134 3.27 -2.82 -5.73
C TYR A 134 3.36 -3.87 -4.63
N GLU A 135 2.95 -3.49 -3.42
CA GLU A 135 2.92 -4.34 -2.22
C GLU A 135 4.24 -5.11 -1.97
N ARG A 136 5.37 -4.48 -2.28
CA ARG A 136 6.76 -4.97 -2.09
C ARG A 136 7.23 -6.04 -3.07
N LYS A 137 6.35 -6.57 -3.94
CA LYS A 137 6.67 -7.71 -4.80
C LYS A 137 6.28 -7.50 -6.27
N TYR A 138 5.11 -6.96 -6.55
CA TYR A 138 4.58 -6.95 -7.92
C TYR A 138 5.14 -5.80 -8.77
N LEU A 139 5.76 -6.15 -9.91
CA LEU A 139 6.36 -5.20 -10.85
C LEU A 139 5.38 -4.67 -11.91
N LEU A 140 4.08 -4.64 -11.61
CA LEU A 140 3.04 -3.91 -12.36
C LEU A 140 2.85 -4.30 -13.84
N GLY A 141 3.34 -5.44 -14.30
CA GLY A 141 3.42 -5.76 -15.73
C GLY A 141 2.11 -5.64 -16.49
N THR A 142 1.07 -6.28 -15.99
CA THR A 142 -0.27 -6.20 -16.59
C THR A 142 -0.84 -4.80 -16.46
N SER A 143 -0.56 -4.11 -15.35
CA SER A 143 -1.07 -2.76 -15.07
C SER A 143 -0.55 -1.74 -16.09
N MET A 144 0.73 -1.84 -16.47
CA MET A 144 1.37 -0.96 -17.46
C MET A 144 0.92 -1.24 -18.90
N ALA A 145 0.59 -2.50 -19.23
CA ALA A 145 0.18 -2.86 -20.59
C ALA A 145 -1.20 -2.31 -20.97
N ARG A 146 -2.10 -2.05 -20.01
CA ARG A 146 -3.46 -1.57 -20.31
C ARG A 146 -3.53 -0.14 -20.83
N PRO A 147 -2.85 0.86 -20.24
CA PRO A 147 -2.91 2.22 -20.77
C PRO A 147 -2.32 2.34 -22.19
N VAL A 148 -1.27 1.58 -22.54
CA VAL A 148 -0.72 1.58 -23.91
C VAL A 148 -1.69 1.01 -24.93
N ILE A 149 -2.35 -0.11 -24.61
CA ILE A 149 -3.37 -0.73 -25.48
C ILE A 149 -4.57 0.22 -25.62
N ALA A 150 -5.04 0.78 -24.50
CA ALA A 150 -6.19 1.67 -24.47
C ALA A 150 -5.94 2.96 -25.27
N LYS A 151 -4.77 3.58 -25.12
CA LYS A 151 -4.37 4.75 -25.94
C LYS A 151 -4.40 4.41 -27.42
N ALA A 152 -3.75 3.32 -27.84
CA ALA A 152 -3.75 2.91 -29.24
C ALA A 152 -5.16 2.57 -29.77
N MET A 153 -6.06 2.06 -28.92
CA MET A 153 -7.48 1.87 -29.28
C MET A 153 -8.21 3.19 -29.53
N VAL A 154 -7.97 4.21 -28.71
CA VAL A 154 -8.56 5.55 -28.94
C VAL A 154 -8.05 6.13 -30.26
N ASP A 155 -6.75 6.01 -30.53
CA ASP A 155 -6.15 6.46 -31.79
C ASP A 155 -6.79 5.74 -33.00
N VAL A 156 -6.92 4.41 -32.93
CA VAL A 156 -7.57 3.61 -33.98
C VAL A 156 -9.05 3.97 -34.12
N ALA A 157 -9.77 4.21 -33.02
CA ALA A 157 -11.17 4.60 -33.07
C ALA A 157 -11.35 5.95 -33.80
N ALA A 158 -10.45 6.90 -33.60
CA ALA A 158 -10.41 8.15 -34.36
C ALA A 158 -10.07 7.91 -35.84
N GLU A 159 -9.06 7.09 -36.14
CA GLU A 159 -8.64 6.75 -37.51
C GLU A 159 -9.78 6.11 -38.33
N VAL A 160 -10.57 5.22 -37.72
CA VAL A 160 -11.62 4.45 -38.42
C VAL A 160 -13.01 5.10 -38.33
N GLY A 161 -13.14 6.21 -37.60
CA GLY A 161 -14.40 6.91 -37.34
C GLY A 161 -15.39 6.08 -36.52
N ALA A 162 -14.92 5.43 -35.45
CA ALA A 162 -15.78 4.67 -34.53
C ALA A 162 -16.43 5.57 -33.48
N ASP A 163 -17.68 5.28 -33.15
CA ASP A 163 -18.43 6.00 -32.10
C ASP A 163 -18.16 5.43 -30.70
N ALA A 164 -17.53 4.24 -30.63
CA ALA A 164 -17.39 3.46 -29.42
C ALA A 164 -16.18 2.51 -29.43
N VAL A 165 -15.73 2.16 -28.23
CA VAL A 165 -14.77 1.08 -27.96
C VAL A 165 -15.44 -0.02 -27.14
N ALA A 166 -14.98 -1.25 -27.33
CA ALA A 166 -15.42 -2.40 -26.56
C ALA A 166 -14.24 -3.20 -26.04
N HIS A 167 -14.43 -3.85 -24.89
CA HIS A 167 -13.44 -4.73 -24.29
C HIS A 167 -14.09 -5.97 -23.69
N GLY A 168 -13.36 -7.08 -23.67
CA GLY A 168 -13.82 -8.37 -23.14
C GLY A 168 -13.53 -8.60 -21.68
N CYS A 169 -13.25 -7.55 -20.90
CA CYS A 169 -12.96 -7.71 -19.47
C CYS A 169 -14.26 -8.07 -18.74
N THR A 170 -14.22 -9.14 -17.94
CA THR A 170 -15.35 -9.61 -17.17
C THR A 170 -15.68 -8.70 -15.97
N GLY A 171 -16.97 -8.66 -15.57
CA GLY A 171 -17.42 -8.00 -14.34
C GLY A 171 -17.53 -8.92 -13.13
N LYS A 172 -17.30 -10.24 -13.30
CA LYS A 172 -17.54 -11.29 -12.27
C LYS A 172 -16.53 -12.44 -12.23
N GLY A 173 -15.68 -12.62 -13.23
CA GLY A 173 -14.67 -13.68 -13.26
C GLY A 173 -13.30 -13.14 -12.85
N ASN A 174 -12.71 -13.73 -11.81
CA ASN A 174 -11.40 -13.41 -11.22
C ASN A 174 -10.93 -11.96 -11.49
N ASP A 175 -11.26 -11.06 -10.56
CA ASP A 175 -10.40 -10.04 -9.91
C ASP A 175 -9.40 -9.21 -10.78
N GLN A 176 -8.69 -9.82 -11.73
CA GLN A 176 -8.00 -9.17 -12.84
C GLN A 176 -9.04 -8.43 -13.66
N ALA A 177 -10.16 -9.06 -14.01
CA ALA A 177 -11.08 -8.51 -14.98
C ALA A 177 -11.72 -7.15 -14.59
N ILE A 178 -12.10 -6.94 -13.32
CA ILE A 178 -12.62 -5.64 -12.88
C ILE A 178 -11.50 -4.61 -12.78
N THR A 179 -10.34 -4.98 -12.27
CA THR A 179 -9.18 -4.08 -12.20
C THR A 179 -8.71 -3.67 -13.61
N TRP A 180 -8.85 -4.55 -14.59
CA TRP A 180 -8.53 -4.28 -16.00
C TRP A 180 -9.58 -3.41 -16.68
N THR A 181 -10.86 -3.65 -16.37
CA THR A 181 -11.98 -2.79 -16.78
C THR A 181 -11.73 -1.35 -16.36
N VAL A 182 -11.37 -1.13 -15.10
CA VAL A 182 -11.02 0.21 -14.57
C VAL A 182 -9.89 0.84 -15.38
N ARG A 183 -8.81 0.10 -15.66
CA ARG A 183 -7.64 0.64 -16.39
C ARG A 183 -7.97 1.05 -17.84
N PHE A 184 -8.77 0.26 -18.56
CA PHE A 184 -9.21 0.60 -19.90
C PHE A 184 -10.17 1.81 -19.89
N GLU A 185 -11.24 1.73 -19.10
CA GLU A 185 -12.28 2.77 -19.06
C GLU A 185 -11.76 4.11 -18.59
N LEU A 186 -10.94 4.16 -17.53
CA LEU A 186 -10.33 5.41 -17.08
C LEU A 186 -9.42 6.02 -18.16
N THR A 187 -8.68 5.19 -18.91
CA THR A 187 -7.87 5.67 -20.03
C THR A 187 -8.75 6.24 -21.14
N PHE A 188 -9.83 5.55 -21.52
CA PHE A 188 -10.78 6.05 -22.52
C PHE A 188 -11.40 7.38 -22.09
N PHE A 189 -11.85 7.50 -20.84
CA PHE A 189 -12.40 8.75 -20.32
C PHE A 189 -11.40 9.89 -20.28
N SER A 190 -10.13 9.59 -19.98
CA SER A 190 -9.07 10.60 -19.95
C SER A 190 -8.68 11.08 -21.34
N LEU A 191 -8.61 10.20 -22.34
CA LEU A 191 -8.12 10.52 -23.67
C LEU A 191 -9.23 10.97 -24.63
N ASN A 192 -10.43 10.42 -24.53
CA ASN A 192 -11.58 10.79 -25.34
C ASN A 192 -12.91 10.53 -24.61
N PRO A 193 -13.42 11.50 -23.83
CA PRO A 193 -14.64 11.33 -23.03
C PRO A 193 -15.93 11.20 -23.86
N GLU A 194 -15.91 11.59 -25.14
CA GLU A 194 -17.05 11.46 -26.04
C GLU A 194 -17.24 10.02 -26.54
N LEU A 195 -16.21 9.19 -26.38
CA LEU A 195 -16.18 7.85 -26.91
C LEU A 195 -16.97 6.90 -25.99
N LYS A 196 -17.99 6.25 -26.55
CA LYS A 196 -18.85 5.36 -25.77
C LYS A 196 -18.11 4.05 -25.48
N VAL A 197 -18.29 3.52 -24.28
CA VAL A 197 -17.70 2.22 -23.90
C VAL A 197 -18.78 1.16 -23.86
N VAL A 198 -18.55 0.04 -24.53
CA VAL A 198 -19.39 -1.16 -24.48
C VAL A 198 -18.62 -2.28 -23.79
N ALA A 199 -19.19 -2.82 -22.73
CA ALA A 199 -18.60 -3.93 -21.98
C ALA A 199 -19.62 -5.08 -21.90
N PRO A 200 -19.57 -6.04 -22.85
CA PRO A 200 -20.57 -7.10 -22.97
C PRO A 200 -20.80 -7.87 -21.68
N TRP A 201 -19.75 -8.15 -20.90
CA TRP A 201 -19.85 -8.84 -19.61
C TRP A 201 -20.72 -8.14 -18.55
N ARG A 202 -21.01 -6.84 -18.70
CA ARG A 202 -21.94 -6.10 -17.83
C ARG A 202 -23.39 -6.16 -18.31
N GLU A 203 -23.63 -6.62 -19.55
CA GLU A 203 -24.92 -6.49 -20.24
C GLU A 203 -25.50 -7.80 -20.78
N TRP A 204 -24.67 -8.78 -21.08
CA TRP A 204 -25.09 -10.02 -21.73
C TRP A 204 -25.56 -11.07 -20.72
N GLU A 205 -26.19 -12.14 -21.22
CA GLU A 205 -26.72 -13.23 -20.41
C GLU A 205 -25.75 -14.42 -20.26
N ILE A 206 -24.56 -14.35 -20.89
CA ILE A 206 -23.53 -15.39 -20.85
C ILE A 206 -22.88 -15.41 -19.47
N GLN A 207 -23.08 -16.49 -18.71
CA GLN A 207 -22.60 -16.60 -17.32
C GLN A 207 -21.24 -17.29 -17.21
N GLY A 208 -20.88 -18.12 -18.19
CA GLY A 208 -19.68 -18.93 -18.12
C GLY A 208 -19.10 -19.33 -19.46
N ARG A 209 -18.05 -20.16 -19.40
CA ARG A 209 -17.31 -20.63 -20.57
C ARG A 209 -18.17 -21.55 -21.44
N GLU A 210 -18.99 -22.40 -20.82
CA GLU A 210 -19.90 -23.32 -21.49
C GLU A 210 -20.93 -22.56 -22.34
N ASP A 211 -21.56 -21.54 -21.76
CA ASP A 211 -22.50 -20.64 -22.46
C ASP A 211 -21.82 -19.94 -23.65
N ALA A 212 -20.58 -19.47 -23.46
CA ALA A 212 -19.81 -18.84 -24.53
C ALA A 212 -19.49 -19.83 -25.67
N ILE A 213 -19.20 -21.10 -25.37
CA ILE A 213 -19.00 -22.16 -26.37
C ILE A 213 -20.31 -22.45 -27.13
N GLU A 214 -21.44 -22.51 -26.43
CA GLU A 214 -22.74 -22.73 -27.06
C GLU A 214 -23.12 -21.56 -27.98
N TYR A 215 -22.93 -20.32 -27.51
CA TYR A 215 -23.15 -19.12 -28.30
C TYR A 215 -22.24 -19.08 -29.53
N ALA A 216 -20.97 -19.45 -29.37
CA ALA A 216 -20.02 -19.53 -30.48
C ALA A 216 -20.46 -20.56 -31.54
N LYS A 217 -20.94 -21.74 -31.12
CA LYS A 217 -21.48 -22.77 -32.03
C LYS A 217 -22.70 -22.27 -32.79
N LYS A 218 -23.64 -21.61 -32.10
CA LYS A 218 -24.86 -21.04 -32.72
C LYS A 218 -24.52 -20.02 -33.82
N HIS A 219 -23.43 -19.28 -33.65
CA HIS A 219 -22.99 -18.23 -34.58
C HIS A 219 -21.84 -18.65 -35.50
N ASN A 220 -21.52 -19.95 -35.57
CA ASN A 220 -20.42 -20.50 -36.40
C ASN A 220 -19.05 -19.84 -36.16
N VAL A 221 -18.79 -19.37 -34.95
CA VAL A 221 -17.50 -18.79 -34.57
C VAL A 221 -16.47 -19.91 -34.41
N PRO A 222 -15.31 -19.85 -35.10
CA PRO A 222 -14.28 -20.87 -34.95
C PRO A 222 -13.62 -20.77 -33.56
N VAL A 223 -13.96 -21.71 -32.67
CA VAL A 223 -13.36 -21.79 -31.32
C VAL A 223 -12.24 -22.83 -31.30
N PRO A 224 -11.03 -22.49 -30.84
CA PRO A 224 -10.00 -23.48 -30.56
C PRO A 224 -10.43 -24.29 -29.33
N VAL A 225 -10.96 -25.49 -29.57
CA VAL A 225 -11.39 -26.41 -28.51
C VAL A 225 -10.18 -27.17 -27.99
N THR A 226 -9.29 -26.50 -27.25
CA THR A 226 -8.21 -27.18 -26.53
C THR A 226 -8.39 -27.04 -25.03
N LYS A 227 -8.60 -28.19 -24.35
CA LYS A 227 -8.67 -28.35 -22.88
C LYS A 227 -7.34 -28.05 -22.14
N LYS A 228 -6.35 -27.40 -22.77
CA LYS A 228 -4.94 -27.57 -22.41
C LYS A 228 -4.37 -26.63 -21.34
N SER A 229 -5.03 -25.54 -20.98
CA SER A 229 -4.56 -24.66 -19.89
C SER A 229 -5.68 -24.43 -18.90
N ILE A 230 -5.49 -24.92 -17.69
CA ILE A 230 -6.35 -24.68 -16.52
C ILE A 230 -6.09 -23.32 -15.89
N TYR A 231 -4.91 -22.74 -16.10
CA TYR A 231 -4.54 -21.40 -15.63
C TYR A 231 -5.02 -20.30 -16.57
N SER A 232 -5.50 -19.20 -15.97
CA SER A 232 -5.63 -17.89 -16.62
C SER A 232 -4.26 -17.24 -16.70
N ARG A 233 -3.87 -16.80 -17.90
CA ARG A 233 -2.53 -16.28 -18.18
C ARG A 233 -2.59 -14.98 -18.95
N ASP A 234 -1.72 -14.05 -18.59
CA ASP A 234 -1.54 -12.78 -19.28
C ASP A 234 -0.06 -12.54 -19.52
N ARG A 235 0.33 -12.54 -20.80
CA ARG A 235 1.72 -12.42 -21.23
C ARG A 235 1.94 -11.11 -21.97
N ASN A 236 3.05 -10.45 -21.67
CA ASN A 236 3.61 -9.37 -22.45
C ASN A 236 5.15 -9.43 -22.37
N LEU A 237 5.84 -8.45 -22.96
CA LEU A 237 7.29 -8.42 -22.96
C LEU A 237 7.89 -8.25 -21.56
N TRP A 238 7.18 -7.62 -20.62
CA TRP A 238 7.66 -7.40 -19.27
C TRP A 238 7.53 -8.64 -18.39
N HIS A 239 6.37 -9.29 -18.44
CA HIS A 239 6.06 -10.38 -17.53
C HIS A 239 5.05 -11.39 -18.08
N LEU A 240 4.82 -12.44 -17.30
CA LEU A 240 3.72 -13.37 -17.43
C LEU A 240 3.05 -13.56 -16.06
N SER A 241 1.73 -13.39 -15.98
CA SER A 241 0.96 -13.69 -14.77
C SER A 241 0.21 -15.02 -14.89
N HIS A 242 0.05 -15.70 -13.76
CA HIS A 242 -0.71 -16.94 -13.61
C HIS A 242 -1.72 -16.81 -12.48
N GLU A 243 -2.97 -17.15 -12.77
CA GLU A 243 -4.08 -17.12 -11.81
C GLU A 243 -5.06 -18.27 -12.06
N GLY A 244 -5.85 -18.60 -11.05
CA GLY A 244 -6.91 -19.61 -11.12
C GLY A 244 -6.45 -21.04 -10.79
N ASP A 245 -7.42 -21.95 -10.78
CA ASP A 245 -7.24 -23.39 -10.50
C ASP A 245 -6.54 -23.61 -9.14
N ILE A 246 -5.47 -24.42 -9.06
CA ILE A 246 -4.81 -24.73 -7.79
C ILE A 246 -4.31 -23.49 -7.04
N LEU A 247 -4.06 -22.37 -7.73
CA LEU A 247 -3.54 -21.15 -7.12
C LEU A 247 -4.59 -20.39 -6.30
N GLU A 248 -5.88 -20.70 -6.48
CA GLU A 248 -6.97 -20.05 -5.71
C GLU A 248 -6.90 -20.38 -4.22
N ASP A 249 -6.35 -21.54 -3.88
CA ASP A 249 -5.97 -21.87 -2.51
C ASP A 249 -4.52 -21.41 -2.26
N PRO A 250 -4.29 -20.42 -1.38
CA PRO A 250 -2.96 -19.93 -1.05
C PRO A 250 -2.03 -20.98 -0.43
N ALA A 251 -2.56 -22.10 0.08
CA ALA A 251 -1.78 -23.18 0.67
C ALA A 251 -1.14 -24.10 -0.40
N ASN A 252 -1.62 -24.08 -1.64
CA ASN A 252 -1.08 -24.92 -2.70
C ASN A 252 0.20 -24.33 -3.29
N GLU A 253 1.24 -25.14 -3.44
CA GLU A 253 2.48 -24.74 -4.10
C GLU A 253 2.29 -24.60 -5.63
N PRO A 254 2.86 -23.56 -6.28
CA PRO A 254 2.84 -23.47 -7.73
C PRO A 254 3.59 -24.64 -8.39
N LYS A 255 2.98 -25.28 -9.38
CA LYS A 255 3.60 -26.41 -10.08
C LYS A 255 4.68 -25.96 -11.07
N LYS A 256 5.70 -26.79 -11.24
CA LYS A 256 6.85 -26.53 -12.14
C LYS A 256 6.45 -26.32 -13.61
N ASP A 257 5.43 -27.03 -14.09
CA ASP A 257 4.90 -26.94 -15.46
C ASP A 257 4.03 -25.68 -15.71
N MET A 258 3.75 -24.93 -14.66
CA MET A 258 3.03 -23.67 -14.76
C MET A 258 3.90 -22.58 -15.40
N TYR A 259 5.16 -22.49 -14.98
CA TYR A 259 6.14 -21.49 -15.40
C TYR A 259 6.53 -21.68 -16.88
N MET A 260 6.52 -20.60 -17.65
CA MET A 260 6.76 -20.61 -19.10
C MET A 260 7.88 -19.66 -19.53
N MET A 261 8.21 -18.65 -18.72
CA MET A 261 9.28 -17.69 -19.03
C MET A 261 10.61 -18.05 -18.39
N SER A 262 10.60 -18.86 -17.33
CA SER A 262 11.78 -19.21 -16.55
C SER A 262 11.88 -20.71 -16.26
N VAL A 263 13.11 -21.24 -16.32
CA VAL A 263 13.39 -22.60 -15.86
C VAL A 263 13.30 -22.67 -14.34
N ASP A 264 13.14 -23.87 -13.80
CA ASP A 264 13.19 -24.04 -12.36
C ASP A 264 14.59 -23.66 -11.83
N PRO A 265 14.71 -22.91 -10.72
CA PRO A 265 16.01 -22.60 -10.13
C PRO A 265 16.87 -23.83 -9.86
N GLU A 266 16.27 -25.00 -9.60
CA GLU A 266 17.01 -26.26 -9.45
C GLU A 266 17.61 -26.76 -10.77
N ASP A 267 16.90 -26.57 -11.89
CA ASP A 267 17.33 -26.94 -13.24
C ASP A 267 18.21 -25.89 -13.93
N ALA A 268 18.30 -24.69 -13.34
CA ALA A 268 19.13 -23.61 -13.88
C ALA A 268 20.62 -24.02 -13.89
N PRO A 269 21.43 -23.47 -14.82
CA PRO A 269 22.84 -23.82 -14.96
C PRO A 269 23.63 -23.70 -13.64
N ASP A 270 24.52 -24.67 -13.40
CA ASP A 270 25.43 -24.66 -12.25
C ASP A 270 26.59 -23.64 -12.40
N GLN A 271 26.67 -22.95 -13.53
CA GLN A 271 27.66 -21.90 -13.77
C GLN A 271 27.00 -20.52 -13.73
N PRO A 272 27.50 -19.59 -12.89
CA PRO A 272 26.97 -18.24 -12.84
C PRO A 272 27.29 -17.48 -14.13
N GLU A 273 26.39 -16.59 -14.53
CA GLU A 273 26.55 -15.74 -15.69
C GLU A 273 26.72 -14.28 -15.23
N TYR A 274 27.75 -13.61 -15.75
CA TYR A 274 28.04 -12.21 -15.43
C TYR A 274 27.58 -11.34 -16.58
N ILE A 275 26.79 -10.32 -16.26
CA ILE A 275 26.32 -9.33 -17.24
C ILE A 275 26.59 -7.92 -16.73
N GLU A 276 26.79 -6.98 -17.64
CA GLU A 276 26.89 -5.55 -17.35
C GLU A 276 25.72 -4.80 -17.98
N ILE A 277 24.97 -4.04 -17.17
CA ILE A 277 23.91 -3.15 -17.66
C ILE A 277 24.45 -1.73 -17.69
N GLY A 278 24.43 -1.09 -18.86
CA GLY A 278 24.71 0.34 -18.98
C GLY A 278 23.43 1.15 -18.83
N ILE A 279 23.52 2.23 -18.06
CA ILE A 279 22.39 3.11 -17.72
C ILE A 279 22.78 4.56 -18.03
N GLU A 280 21.86 5.31 -18.61
CA GLU A 280 22.00 6.73 -18.92
C GLU A 280 20.75 7.47 -18.43
N SER A 281 20.93 8.52 -17.62
CA SER A 281 19.84 9.34 -17.07
C SER A 281 18.72 8.49 -16.44
N GLY A 282 19.14 7.49 -15.66
CA GLY A 282 18.27 6.56 -14.95
C GLY A 282 17.63 5.46 -15.82
N LEU A 283 17.91 5.40 -17.12
CA LEU A 283 17.33 4.41 -18.03
C LEU A 283 18.38 3.43 -18.56
N PRO A 284 18.07 2.13 -18.63
CA PRO A 284 19.00 1.14 -19.17
C PRO A 284 19.07 1.26 -20.71
N VAL A 285 20.30 1.29 -21.24
CA VAL A 285 20.58 1.57 -22.66
C VAL A 285 21.47 0.51 -23.34
N SER A 286 22.17 -0.33 -22.56
CA SER A 286 23.08 -1.34 -23.11
C SER A 286 23.21 -2.59 -22.23
N LEU A 287 23.58 -3.69 -22.87
CA LEU A 287 23.91 -4.97 -22.25
C LEU A 287 25.30 -5.40 -22.71
N ASN A 288 26.21 -5.66 -21.76
CA ASN A 288 27.60 -6.04 -22.01
C ASN A 288 28.33 -5.08 -22.96
N GLY A 289 28.09 -3.78 -22.80
CA GLY A 289 28.65 -2.73 -23.65
C GLY A 289 28.01 -2.58 -25.03
N LYS A 290 27.07 -3.44 -25.43
CA LYS A 290 26.33 -3.33 -26.69
C LYS A 290 25.06 -2.48 -26.50
N PRO A 291 24.92 -1.33 -27.19
CA PRO A 291 23.69 -0.55 -27.18
C PRO A 291 22.55 -1.33 -27.82
N LEU A 292 21.37 -1.30 -27.20
CA LEU A 292 20.18 -2.02 -27.65
C LEU A 292 18.95 -1.11 -27.58
N SER A 293 17.96 -1.36 -28.42
CA SER A 293 16.64 -0.72 -28.25
C SER A 293 15.97 -1.22 -26.96
N PRO A 294 15.06 -0.44 -26.36
CA PRO A 294 14.34 -0.82 -25.15
C PRO A 294 13.71 -2.22 -25.23
N ALA A 295 12.97 -2.54 -26.28
CA ALA A 295 12.33 -3.85 -26.42
C ALA A 295 13.36 -4.98 -26.61
N THR A 296 14.40 -4.76 -27.41
CA THR A 296 15.45 -5.75 -27.64
C THR A 296 16.23 -6.04 -26.35
N LEU A 297 16.57 -5.01 -25.59
CA LEU A 297 17.26 -5.12 -24.30
C LEU A 297 16.45 -5.99 -23.33
N LEU A 298 15.17 -5.68 -23.15
CA LEU A 298 14.29 -6.44 -22.26
C LEU A 298 14.12 -7.89 -22.73
N SER A 299 14.00 -8.13 -24.04
CA SER A 299 13.88 -9.47 -24.62
C SER A 299 15.13 -10.33 -24.39
N GLU A 300 16.34 -9.76 -24.62
CA GLU A 300 17.60 -10.45 -24.35
C GLU A 300 17.72 -10.77 -22.85
N LEU A 301 17.35 -9.83 -21.97
CA LEU A 301 17.36 -10.04 -20.51
C LEU A 301 16.33 -11.07 -20.04
N ASN A 302 15.15 -11.15 -20.67
CA ASN A 302 14.19 -12.20 -20.37
C ASN A 302 14.74 -13.58 -20.72
N THR A 303 15.48 -13.70 -21.83
CA THR A 303 16.11 -14.95 -22.24
C THR A 303 17.19 -15.37 -21.24
N ILE A 304 18.09 -14.46 -20.88
CA ILE A 304 19.17 -14.71 -19.91
C ILE A 304 18.59 -15.00 -18.52
N GLY A 305 17.69 -14.14 -18.04
CA GLY A 305 17.06 -14.29 -16.73
C GLY A 305 16.22 -15.56 -16.62
N GLY A 306 15.46 -15.88 -17.68
CA GLY A 306 14.66 -17.10 -17.76
C GLY A 306 15.50 -18.37 -17.70
N LYS A 307 16.65 -18.40 -18.38
CA LYS A 307 17.64 -19.50 -18.31
C LYS A 307 18.18 -19.72 -16.89
N HIS A 308 18.25 -18.68 -16.07
CA HIS A 308 18.71 -18.75 -14.69
C HIS A 308 17.58 -18.84 -13.66
N GLY A 309 16.32 -18.96 -14.06
CA GLY A 309 15.18 -19.09 -13.14
C GLY A 309 14.82 -17.80 -12.37
N ILE A 310 15.22 -16.63 -12.88
CA ILE A 310 15.06 -15.34 -12.20
C ILE A 310 13.64 -14.78 -12.35
N GLY A 311 13.18 -14.07 -11.32
CA GLY A 311 11.99 -13.22 -11.39
C GLY A 311 10.67 -13.94 -11.18
N ARG A 312 10.69 -15.11 -10.54
CA ARG A 312 9.48 -15.80 -10.06
C ARG A 312 8.99 -15.17 -8.76
N ILE A 313 7.74 -14.74 -8.73
CA ILE A 313 7.11 -14.08 -7.58
C ILE A 313 5.76 -14.73 -7.29
N ASP A 314 5.54 -15.12 -6.03
CA ASP A 314 4.24 -15.55 -5.51
C ASP A 314 3.77 -14.58 -4.43
N MET A 315 2.55 -14.07 -4.57
CA MET A 315 1.94 -13.17 -3.60
C MET A 315 0.42 -13.23 -3.58
N VAL A 316 -0.11 -12.88 -2.41
CA VAL A 316 -1.50 -12.47 -2.24
C VAL A 316 -1.53 -10.94 -2.26
N GLU A 317 -2.18 -10.39 -3.27
CA GLU A 317 -2.27 -8.95 -3.51
C GLU A 317 -3.63 -8.37 -3.07
N ASN A 318 -3.67 -7.09 -2.74
CA ASN A 318 -4.92 -6.35 -2.52
C ASN A 318 -5.40 -5.74 -3.84
N ARG A 319 -6.59 -6.12 -4.30
CA ARG A 319 -7.18 -5.54 -5.50
C ARG A 319 -7.91 -4.24 -5.16
N LEU A 320 -7.99 -3.34 -6.14
CA LEU A 320 -8.65 -2.04 -5.97
C LEU A 320 -10.13 -2.17 -5.54
N VAL A 321 -10.78 -3.26 -5.95
CA VAL A 321 -12.18 -3.58 -5.63
C VAL A 321 -12.38 -4.14 -4.22
N GLY A 322 -11.35 -4.16 -3.38
CA GLY A 322 -11.44 -4.47 -1.95
C GLY A 322 -11.24 -5.94 -1.58
N MET A 323 -10.91 -6.81 -2.53
CA MET A 323 -10.65 -8.22 -2.27
C MET A 323 -9.19 -8.62 -2.49
N LYS A 324 -8.81 -9.75 -1.88
CA LYS A 324 -7.47 -10.32 -2.02
C LYS A 324 -7.48 -11.37 -3.12
N SER A 325 -6.42 -11.40 -3.91
CA SER A 325 -6.23 -12.41 -4.94
C SER A 325 -4.80 -12.93 -4.89
N ARG A 326 -4.61 -14.21 -5.19
CA ARG A 326 -3.27 -14.80 -5.32
C ARG A 326 -2.86 -14.81 -6.77
N GLY A 327 -1.69 -14.24 -7.06
CA GLY A 327 -1.10 -14.23 -8.39
C GLY A 327 0.35 -14.70 -8.33
N VAL A 328 0.72 -15.54 -9.30
CA VAL A 328 2.12 -15.91 -9.52
C VAL A 328 2.62 -15.22 -10.79
N TYR A 329 3.78 -14.60 -10.71
CA TYR A 329 4.32 -13.75 -11.77
C TYR A 329 5.73 -14.20 -12.16
N GLU A 330 6.06 -14.11 -13.46
CA GLU A 330 7.39 -14.30 -14.01
C GLU A 330 7.86 -13.00 -14.67
N THR A 331 8.85 -12.32 -14.08
CA THR A 331 9.38 -11.04 -14.59
C THR A 331 10.91 -11.04 -14.71
N PRO A 332 11.53 -11.96 -15.48
CA PRO A 332 12.97 -12.21 -15.44
C PRO A 332 13.81 -10.96 -15.78
N GLY A 333 13.58 -10.35 -16.94
CA GLY A 333 14.32 -9.16 -17.37
C GLY A 333 14.03 -7.95 -16.48
N GLY A 334 12.79 -7.79 -16.03
CA GLY A 334 12.41 -6.72 -15.13
C GLY A 334 13.10 -6.81 -13.76
N THR A 335 13.20 -8.00 -13.16
CA THR A 335 13.94 -8.21 -11.91
C THR A 335 15.42 -7.83 -12.05
N ILE A 336 16.04 -8.17 -13.18
CA ILE A 336 17.44 -7.80 -13.47
C ILE A 336 17.59 -6.29 -13.60
N LEU A 337 16.69 -5.64 -14.36
CA LEU A 337 16.72 -4.19 -14.57
C LEU A 337 16.50 -3.40 -13.28
N PHE A 338 15.53 -3.81 -12.45
CA PHE A 338 15.29 -3.19 -11.15
C PHE A 338 16.54 -3.26 -10.25
N ALA A 339 17.17 -4.42 -10.18
CA ALA A 339 18.42 -4.59 -9.44
C ALA A 339 19.53 -3.68 -9.98
N ALA A 340 19.68 -3.55 -11.30
CA ALA A 340 20.71 -2.67 -11.88
C ALA A 340 20.46 -1.18 -11.57
N VAL A 341 19.22 -0.70 -11.77
CA VAL A 341 18.89 0.73 -11.62
C VAL A 341 19.01 1.19 -10.18
N GLN A 342 18.41 0.46 -9.23
CA GLN A 342 18.48 0.80 -7.80
C GLN A 342 19.93 0.88 -7.30
N GLU A 343 20.79 0.01 -7.82
CA GLU A 343 22.17 -0.08 -7.38
C GLU A 343 23.03 1.04 -7.96
N LEU A 344 22.74 1.51 -9.17
CA LEU A 344 23.38 2.70 -9.70
C LEU A 344 22.91 3.96 -8.96
N GLU A 345 21.63 4.05 -8.62
CA GLU A 345 21.07 5.16 -7.85
C GLU A 345 21.72 5.31 -6.48
N SER A 346 22.05 4.20 -5.80
CA SER A 346 22.80 4.22 -4.54
C SER A 346 24.17 4.91 -4.65
N LEU A 347 24.74 4.96 -5.86
CA LEU A 347 26.03 5.57 -6.15
C LEU A 347 25.93 7.03 -6.59
N THR A 348 24.80 7.44 -7.17
CA THR A 348 24.63 8.74 -7.84
C THR A 348 23.64 9.69 -7.17
N LEU A 349 22.75 9.19 -6.29
CA LEU A 349 21.78 10.01 -5.56
C LEU A 349 22.24 10.26 -4.12
N ASP A 350 21.96 11.46 -3.61
CA ASP A 350 22.19 11.76 -2.20
C ASP A 350 21.11 11.16 -1.29
N ARG A 351 21.38 11.17 0.02
CA ARG A 351 20.56 10.52 1.04
C ARG A 351 19.11 11.01 1.08
N GLU A 352 18.85 12.31 0.96
CA GLU A 352 17.50 12.84 1.06
C GLU A 352 16.73 12.58 -0.24
N SER A 353 17.39 12.73 -1.38
CA SER A 353 16.83 12.45 -2.70
C SER A 353 16.31 11.03 -2.84
N ILE A 354 17.10 10.01 -2.43
CA ILE A 354 16.67 8.61 -2.52
C ILE A 354 15.49 8.31 -1.59
N GLN A 355 15.46 8.88 -0.37
CA GLN A 355 14.35 8.68 0.58
C GLN A 355 13.03 9.28 0.08
N VAL A 356 13.08 10.48 -0.51
CA VAL A 356 11.89 11.12 -1.09
C VAL A 356 11.43 10.37 -2.34
N LYS A 357 12.38 9.94 -3.19
CA LYS A 357 12.09 9.10 -4.36
C LYS A 357 11.35 7.83 -3.96
N ASP A 358 11.86 7.08 -2.98
CA ASP A 358 11.25 5.84 -2.51
C ASP A 358 9.85 6.07 -1.92
N SER A 359 9.64 7.18 -1.21
CA SER A 359 8.33 7.55 -0.68
C SER A 359 7.31 7.81 -1.80
N LEU A 360 7.74 8.49 -2.88
CA LEU A 360 6.90 8.75 -4.05
C LEU A 360 6.68 7.49 -4.90
N ALA A 361 7.66 6.58 -4.95
CA ALA A 361 7.58 5.32 -5.68
C ALA A 361 6.39 4.46 -5.22
N LEU A 362 6.10 4.47 -3.92
CA LEU A 362 4.93 3.78 -3.35
C LEU A 362 3.62 4.32 -3.92
N LYS A 363 3.44 5.66 -3.93
CA LYS A 363 2.24 6.27 -4.47
C LYS A 363 2.16 6.10 -5.99
N TYR A 364 3.29 6.18 -6.67
CA TYR A 364 3.39 5.93 -8.11
C TYR A 364 2.88 4.53 -8.46
N ALA A 365 3.35 3.50 -7.74
CA ALA A 365 2.93 2.12 -7.95
C ALA A 365 1.42 1.92 -7.70
N GLU A 366 0.88 2.56 -6.66
CA GLU A 366 -0.56 2.55 -6.37
C GLU A 366 -1.38 3.16 -7.53
N MET A 367 -0.96 4.31 -8.06
CA MET A 367 -1.65 4.98 -9.17
C MET A 367 -1.64 4.13 -10.45
N VAL A 368 -0.49 3.55 -10.79
CA VAL A 368 -0.37 2.65 -11.95
C VAL A 368 -1.24 1.41 -11.75
N TYR A 369 -1.22 0.79 -10.56
CA TYR A 369 -2.07 -0.36 -10.25
C TYR A 369 -3.56 0.00 -10.36
N ALA A 370 -3.96 1.20 -9.90
CA ALA A 370 -5.33 1.70 -9.93
C ALA A 370 -5.80 2.20 -11.31
N GLY A 371 -4.95 2.17 -12.34
CA GLY A 371 -5.31 2.60 -13.70
C GLY A 371 -5.33 4.12 -13.90
N ARG A 372 -4.71 4.88 -13.00
CA ARG A 372 -4.61 6.34 -13.03
C ARG A 372 -3.35 6.81 -13.76
N TRP A 373 -3.10 6.22 -14.93
CA TRP A 373 -1.87 6.49 -15.70
C TRP A 373 -1.81 7.93 -16.24
N PHE A 374 -2.96 8.46 -16.66
CA PHE A 374 -3.09 9.78 -17.29
C PHE A 374 -3.52 10.88 -16.30
N ASP A 375 -3.46 10.61 -14.99
CA ASP A 375 -3.74 11.62 -13.96
C ASP A 375 -2.59 12.66 -13.91
N PRO A 376 -2.88 13.97 -13.73
CA PRO A 376 -1.84 15.02 -13.67
C PRO A 376 -0.78 14.80 -12.58
N LEU A 377 -1.14 14.13 -11.47
CA LEU A 377 -0.21 13.77 -10.42
C LEU A 377 0.86 12.77 -10.92
N LYS A 378 0.48 11.82 -11.77
CA LYS A 378 1.41 10.84 -12.35
C LYS A 378 2.39 11.54 -13.27
N GLU A 379 1.91 12.42 -14.15
CA GLU A 379 2.75 13.26 -15.02
C GLU A 379 3.73 14.12 -14.20
N SER A 380 3.26 14.72 -13.10
CA SER A 380 4.11 15.51 -12.20
C SER A 380 5.20 14.65 -11.52
N MET A 381 4.86 13.41 -11.14
CA MET A 381 5.84 12.46 -10.61
C MET A 381 6.85 12.03 -11.68
N ASP A 382 6.42 11.78 -12.93
CA ASP A 382 7.34 11.46 -14.03
C ASP A 382 8.40 12.55 -14.20
N ALA A 383 7.98 13.82 -14.24
CA ALA A 383 8.88 14.97 -14.36
C ALA A 383 9.85 15.09 -13.16
N PHE A 384 9.36 14.82 -11.94
CA PHE A 384 10.20 14.79 -10.75
C PHE A 384 11.27 13.68 -10.85
N MET A 385 10.86 12.46 -11.20
CA MET A 385 11.76 11.30 -11.29
C MET A 385 12.80 11.48 -12.39
N GLU A 386 12.41 12.01 -13.55
CA GLU A 386 13.33 12.33 -14.64
C GLU A 386 14.37 13.37 -14.20
N LYS A 387 13.94 14.45 -13.54
CA LYS A 387 14.88 15.47 -13.07
C LYS A 387 15.84 14.94 -12.02
N LEU A 388 15.36 14.11 -11.10
CA LEU A 388 16.17 13.55 -10.03
C LEU A 388 17.24 12.58 -10.55
N THR A 389 16.95 11.85 -11.63
CA THR A 389 17.82 10.79 -12.17
C THR A 389 18.68 11.23 -13.37
N GLU A 390 18.69 12.51 -13.72
CA GLU A 390 19.47 13.10 -14.83
C GLU A 390 20.97 12.74 -14.78
N LYS A 391 21.55 12.61 -13.57
CA LYS A 391 22.97 12.26 -13.39
C LYS A 391 23.22 10.76 -13.15
N THR A 392 22.17 9.95 -13.09
CA THR A 392 22.26 8.49 -12.89
C THR A 392 22.70 7.82 -14.19
N THR A 393 23.99 7.96 -14.50
CA THR A 393 24.63 7.42 -15.70
C THR A 393 25.84 6.59 -15.28
N GLY A 394 26.03 5.40 -15.86
CA GLY A 394 27.08 4.46 -15.46
C GLY A 394 26.81 3.03 -15.90
N SER A 395 27.46 2.08 -15.23
CA SER A 395 27.24 0.65 -15.45
C SER A 395 27.19 -0.15 -14.13
N VAL A 396 26.42 -1.23 -14.14
CA VAL A 396 26.30 -2.17 -13.01
C VAL A 396 26.55 -3.59 -13.51
N THR A 397 27.48 -4.29 -12.86
CA THR A 397 27.80 -5.69 -13.16
C THR A 397 27.04 -6.61 -12.22
N LEU A 398 26.21 -7.48 -12.78
CA LEU A 398 25.36 -8.44 -12.06
C LEU A 398 25.86 -9.86 -12.30
N LYS A 399 25.75 -10.69 -11.26
CA LYS A 399 25.93 -12.13 -11.30
C LYS A 399 24.56 -12.80 -11.19
N LEU A 400 24.23 -13.59 -12.19
CA LEU A 400 22.97 -14.34 -12.29
C LEU A 400 23.25 -15.80 -11.98
N TYR A 401 22.50 -16.37 -11.03
CA TYR A 401 22.69 -17.75 -10.60
C TYR A 401 21.47 -18.31 -9.90
N LYS A 402 20.88 -19.39 -10.43
CA LYS A 402 19.80 -20.20 -9.80
C LYS A 402 18.75 -19.37 -9.05
N GLY A 403 18.04 -18.52 -9.79
CA GLY A 403 16.96 -17.67 -9.32
C GLY A 403 17.41 -16.36 -8.66
N SER A 404 18.71 -16.18 -8.43
CA SER A 404 19.26 -15.00 -7.76
C SER A 404 19.93 -14.02 -8.73
N VAL A 405 19.83 -12.73 -8.38
CA VAL A 405 20.58 -11.63 -8.98
C VAL A 405 21.44 -11.01 -7.88
N SER A 406 22.75 -11.01 -8.04
CA SER A 406 23.69 -10.43 -7.09
C SER A 406 24.55 -9.36 -7.75
N VAL A 407 24.73 -8.21 -7.11
CA VAL A 407 25.52 -7.13 -7.69
C VAL A 407 26.99 -7.32 -7.33
N THR A 408 27.86 -7.24 -8.32
CA THR A 408 29.30 -7.51 -8.19
C THR A 408 30.17 -6.29 -8.45
N GLY A 409 29.64 -5.27 -9.13
CA GLY A 409 30.36 -4.04 -9.41
C GLY A 409 29.42 -2.93 -9.85
N ARG A 410 29.82 -1.68 -9.59
CA ARG A 410 29.08 -0.46 -9.95
C ARG A 410 30.11 0.59 -10.37
N LYS A 411 29.85 1.33 -11.45
CA LYS A 411 30.73 2.39 -11.95
C LYS A 411 29.87 3.56 -12.44
N SER A 412 30.24 4.78 -12.07
CA SER A 412 29.60 5.99 -12.59
C SER A 412 30.59 7.14 -12.66
N PRO A 413 30.59 7.93 -13.75
CA PRO A 413 31.31 9.22 -13.79
C PRO A 413 30.73 10.25 -12.81
N ASN A 414 29.48 10.07 -12.36
CA ASN A 414 28.78 10.97 -11.45
C ASN A 414 28.65 10.38 -10.03
N SER A 415 29.61 9.54 -9.63
CA SER A 415 29.59 8.90 -8.31
C SER A 415 29.72 9.94 -7.19
N LEU A 416 28.84 9.84 -6.20
CA LEU A 416 28.94 10.56 -4.93
C LEU A 416 29.80 9.79 -3.90
N TYR A 417 30.18 8.55 -4.21
CA TYR A 417 31.08 7.77 -3.37
C TYR A 417 32.53 8.23 -3.56
N ARG A 418 33.18 8.58 -2.45
CA ARG A 418 34.54 9.10 -2.40
C ARG A 418 35.36 8.27 -1.43
N GLN A 419 36.22 7.41 -1.97
CA GLN A 419 37.07 6.51 -1.16
C GLN A 419 38.03 7.27 -0.24
N ASP A 420 38.51 8.43 -0.66
CA ASP A 420 39.39 9.32 0.11
C ASP A 420 38.72 10.00 1.32
N ILE A 421 37.38 9.98 1.37
CA ILE A 421 36.60 10.47 2.52
C ILE A 421 36.12 9.29 3.39
N SER A 422 35.79 8.15 2.78
CA SER A 422 35.20 7.00 3.48
C SER A 422 36.23 6.00 4.05
N SER A 423 37.49 6.09 3.66
CA SER A 423 38.56 5.25 4.20
C SER A 423 38.77 5.48 5.70
N PHE A 424 39.18 4.43 6.41
CA PHE A 424 39.64 4.52 7.80
C PHE A 424 41.06 5.11 7.91
N GLU A 425 41.77 5.20 6.79
CA GLU A 425 43.06 5.87 6.70
C GLU A 425 42.86 7.40 6.74
N GLY A 426 43.84 8.14 7.24
CA GLY A 426 43.70 9.57 7.51
C GLY A 426 43.16 10.36 6.32
N SER A 427 42.02 11.04 6.51
CA SER A 427 41.42 11.94 5.52
C SER A 427 41.67 13.39 5.94
N GLU A 428 42.16 14.22 5.02
CA GLU A 428 42.30 15.67 5.23
C GLU A 428 40.96 16.41 5.14
N ILE A 429 39.93 15.77 4.57
CA ILE A 429 38.63 16.39 4.27
C ILE A 429 37.64 16.19 5.44
N TYR A 430 37.68 15.06 6.13
CA TYR A 430 36.74 14.74 7.21
C TYR A 430 37.38 14.87 8.60
N ASN A 431 36.98 15.90 9.35
CA ASN A 431 37.39 16.09 10.74
C ASN A 431 36.49 15.29 11.70
N GLN A 432 37.05 14.22 12.28
CA GLN A 432 36.31 13.34 13.19
C GLN A 432 35.81 14.04 14.46
N ALA A 433 36.45 15.14 14.90
CA ALA A 433 36.04 15.87 16.10
C ALA A 433 34.65 16.54 15.95
N ASP A 434 34.25 16.88 14.72
CA ASP A 434 32.97 17.53 14.45
C ASP A 434 31.77 16.61 14.74
N ALA A 435 31.97 15.29 14.66
CA ALA A 435 30.93 14.30 14.97
C ALA A 435 30.38 14.46 16.39
N ALA A 436 31.22 14.82 17.37
CA ALA A 436 30.78 15.03 18.75
C ALA A 436 29.81 16.21 18.88
N GLY A 437 30.04 17.30 18.14
CA GLY A 437 29.12 18.44 18.07
C GLY A 437 27.81 18.05 17.38
N PHE A 438 27.91 17.38 16.23
CA PHE A 438 26.76 16.89 15.48
C PHE A 438 25.85 15.98 16.32
N ILE A 439 26.41 14.95 16.98
CA ILE A 439 25.64 14.01 17.80
C ILE A 439 24.90 14.72 18.93
N ARG A 440 25.54 15.69 19.60
CA ARG A 440 24.90 16.45 20.69
C ARG A 440 23.71 17.27 20.21
N LEU A 441 23.81 17.88 19.02
CA LEU A 441 22.74 18.70 18.47
C LEU A 441 21.63 17.86 17.85
N TYR A 442 21.98 16.85 17.04
CA TYR A 442 21.03 15.96 16.38
C TYR A 442 20.25 15.10 17.40
N GLY A 443 20.91 14.63 18.45
CA GLY A 443 20.29 13.85 19.53
C GLY A 443 19.56 14.69 20.59
N LEU A 444 19.59 16.02 20.51
CA LEU A 444 18.99 16.90 21.52
C LEU A 444 17.50 16.60 21.77
N PRO A 445 16.63 16.40 20.75
CA PRO A 445 15.22 16.09 20.98
C PRO A 445 15.02 14.77 21.75
N MET A 446 15.84 13.75 21.46
CA MET A 446 15.80 12.47 22.16
C MET A 446 16.18 12.63 23.63
N ARG A 447 17.22 13.44 23.89
CA ARG A 447 17.68 13.74 25.25
C ARG A 447 16.62 14.49 26.05
N VAL A 448 15.97 15.49 25.46
CA VAL A 448 14.89 16.25 26.11
C VAL A 448 13.73 15.34 26.47
N ARG A 449 13.28 14.48 25.54
CA ARG A 449 12.22 13.50 25.83
C ARG A 449 12.56 12.60 27.02
N ALA A 450 13.76 12.02 27.03
CA ALA A 450 14.21 11.17 28.13
C ALA A 450 14.32 11.93 29.46
N MET A 451 14.72 13.22 29.45
CA MET A 451 14.76 14.05 30.64
C MET A 451 13.36 14.34 31.20
N LEU A 452 12.36 14.55 30.34
CA LEU A 452 10.97 14.74 30.76
C LEU A 452 10.34 13.46 31.28
N GLU A 453 10.58 12.32 30.62
CA GLU A 453 10.14 11.00 31.09
C GLU A 453 10.74 10.69 32.46
N LYS A 454 12.04 10.96 32.64
CA LYS A 454 12.71 10.83 33.93
C LYS A 454 12.15 11.81 34.97
N ALA A 455 11.91 13.07 34.62
CA ALA A 455 11.30 14.03 35.52
C ALA A 455 9.84 13.70 35.88
N ALA A 456 9.11 13.00 35.00
CA ALA A 456 7.78 12.47 35.32
C ALA A 456 7.85 11.25 36.24
N MET A 457 8.88 10.41 36.11
CA MET A 457 9.18 9.32 37.04
C MET A 457 9.64 9.84 38.41
N ASP A 458 10.54 10.84 38.42
CA ASP A 458 11.11 11.44 39.63
C ASP A 458 10.11 12.42 40.29
N GLY A 459 9.29 13.12 39.52
CA GLY A 459 8.22 14.03 39.96
C GLY A 459 6.92 13.33 40.36
N GLY A 460 6.83 12.02 40.16
CA GLY A 460 5.85 11.13 40.81
C GLY A 460 6.32 10.63 42.18
N ALA A 461 7.46 11.10 42.68
CA ALA A 461 8.13 10.55 43.87
C ALA A 461 8.62 11.64 44.85
N GLU A 462 7.81 12.67 45.10
CA GLU A 462 7.76 13.29 46.43
C GLU A 462 6.44 12.88 47.12
N GLY A 463 6.51 11.83 47.94
CA GLY A 463 5.68 11.75 49.14
C GLY A 463 4.20 11.39 49.03
N SER A 464 3.83 10.35 48.29
CA SER A 464 2.85 9.39 48.85
C SER A 464 3.16 7.99 48.37
N GLN A 465 3.90 7.21 49.19
CA GLN A 465 3.70 5.76 49.12
C GLN A 465 2.19 5.55 49.27
N GLN A 466 1.57 4.80 48.35
CA GLN A 466 0.13 4.58 48.43
C GLN A 466 -0.18 4.06 49.85
N PRO A 467 -1.05 4.70 50.64
CA PRO A 467 -1.20 4.44 52.07
C PRO A 467 -1.41 2.95 52.41
N HIS A 468 -2.06 2.21 51.50
CA HIS A 468 -2.28 0.78 51.62
C HIS A 468 -1.01 -0.07 51.46
N LEU A 469 -0.03 0.34 50.64
CA LEU A 469 1.28 -0.30 50.55
C LEU A 469 2.12 -0.07 51.81
N ILE A 470 1.98 1.11 52.44
CA ILE A 470 2.62 1.42 53.72
C ILE A 470 2.05 0.50 54.81
N LEU A 471 0.71 0.40 54.91
CA LEU A 471 0.05 -0.45 55.89
C LEU A 471 0.41 -1.93 55.69
N ALA A 472 0.42 -2.42 54.45
CA ALA A 472 0.81 -3.79 54.13
C ALA A 472 2.26 -4.09 54.52
N HIS A 473 3.18 -3.15 54.27
CA HIS A 473 4.58 -3.27 54.67
C HIS A 473 4.72 -3.31 56.20
N LYS A 474 4.02 -2.43 56.93
CA LYS A 474 4.06 -2.40 58.40
C LYS A 474 3.50 -3.69 59.01
N LEU A 475 2.41 -4.23 58.46
CA LEU A 475 1.87 -5.53 58.87
C LEU A 475 2.83 -6.68 58.62
N PHE A 476 3.53 -6.68 57.48
CA PHE A 476 4.56 -7.67 57.19
C PHE A 476 5.70 -7.63 58.22
N LEU A 477 6.22 -6.43 58.52
CA LEU A 477 7.28 -6.24 59.52
C LEU A 477 6.86 -6.70 60.92
N LEU A 478 5.60 -6.49 61.31
CA LEU A 478 5.07 -6.96 62.60
C LEU A 478 5.09 -8.49 62.74
N THR A 479 5.02 -9.22 61.62
CA THR A 479 5.05 -10.69 61.58
C THR A 479 6.44 -11.27 61.34
N HIS A 480 7.46 -10.43 61.10
CA HIS A 480 8.82 -10.87 60.81
C HIS A 480 9.65 -11.12 62.08
N THR A 481 10.50 -12.15 62.06
CA THR A 481 11.30 -12.58 63.21
C THR A 481 12.44 -11.62 63.56
N ASP A 482 12.90 -10.85 62.59
CA ASP A 482 14.14 -10.07 62.70
C ASP A 482 13.91 -8.63 63.19
N VAL A 483 12.66 -8.24 63.40
CA VAL A 483 12.29 -6.91 63.93
C VAL A 483 12.31 -6.94 65.45
N GLN A 484 13.06 -6.00 66.05
CA GLN A 484 13.22 -5.92 67.51
C GLN A 484 11.89 -5.60 68.20
N ASP A 485 11.68 -6.15 69.40
CA ASP A 485 10.40 -5.99 70.13
C ASP A 485 10.04 -4.52 70.40
N ILE A 486 11.04 -3.65 70.56
CA ILE A 486 10.83 -2.21 70.76
C ILE A 486 10.28 -1.51 69.50
N GLU A 487 10.72 -1.94 68.31
CA GLU A 487 10.22 -1.44 67.02
C GLU A 487 8.82 -2.00 66.74
N LYS A 488 8.51 -3.22 67.19
CA LYS A 488 7.17 -3.80 67.07
C LYS A 488 6.12 -3.02 67.86
N VAL A 489 6.45 -2.45 69.01
CA VAL A 489 5.51 -1.61 69.79
C VAL A 489 5.15 -0.34 69.00
N GLN A 490 6.14 0.33 68.40
CA GLN A 490 5.90 1.51 67.57
C GLN A 490 5.08 1.15 66.32
N LEU A 491 5.44 0.08 65.62
CA LEU A 491 4.72 -0.39 64.44
C LEU A 491 3.26 -0.77 64.75
N LYS A 492 2.98 -1.37 65.92
CA LYS A 492 1.60 -1.66 66.36
C LYS A 492 0.78 -0.39 66.56
N SER A 493 1.38 0.65 67.15
CA SER A 493 0.71 1.95 67.31
C SER A 493 0.38 2.58 65.95
N GLU A 494 1.34 2.61 65.03
CA GLU A 494 1.17 3.21 63.71
C GLU A 494 0.14 2.44 62.84
N VAL A 495 0.10 1.11 62.97
CA VAL A 495 -0.92 0.27 62.32
C VAL A 495 -2.29 0.52 62.94
N LEU A 496 -2.40 0.63 64.26
CA LEU A 496 -3.66 0.93 64.95
C LEU A 496 -4.21 2.31 64.57
N ASP A 497 -3.35 3.32 64.45
CA ASP A 497 -3.74 4.67 64.03
C ASP A 497 -4.23 4.69 62.57
N SER A 498 -3.59 3.92 61.70
CA SER A 498 -4.02 3.75 60.30
C SER A 498 -5.40 3.06 60.22
N ILE A 499 -5.61 2.02 61.03
CA ILE A 499 -6.89 1.30 61.14
C ILE A 499 -8.00 2.22 61.65
N LYS A 500 -7.73 3.05 62.65
CA LYS A 500 -8.68 4.02 63.20
C LYS A 500 -9.05 5.11 62.19
N SER A 501 -8.06 5.66 61.49
CA SER A 501 -8.25 6.72 60.50
C SER A 501 -9.16 6.30 59.34
N ASP A 502 -9.06 5.03 58.94
CA ASP A 502 -9.81 4.49 57.80
C ASP A 502 -10.99 3.61 58.18
N GLY A 503 -11.31 3.50 59.48
CA GLY A 503 -12.44 2.70 59.96
C GLY A 503 -12.33 1.22 59.61
N MET A 504 -11.12 0.65 59.58
CA MET A 504 -10.86 -0.71 59.09
C MET A 504 -11.25 -1.80 60.11
N ALA A 505 -12.50 -1.81 60.57
CA ALA A 505 -13.01 -2.75 61.58
C ALA A 505 -12.75 -4.25 61.24
N PRO A 506 -12.98 -4.73 59.99
CA PRO A 506 -12.69 -6.12 59.62
C PRO A 506 -11.21 -6.50 59.75
N LEU A 507 -10.30 -5.56 59.42
CA LEU A 507 -8.86 -5.78 59.56
C LEU A 507 -8.45 -5.77 61.04
N TYR A 508 -9.04 -4.89 61.86
CA TYR A 508 -8.80 -4.85 63.31
C TYR A 508 -9.22 -6.16 63.98
N GLU A 509 -10.38 -6.72 63.63
CA GLU A 509 -10.84 -8.03 64.13
C GLU A 509 -9.89 -9.17 63.77
N THR A 510 -9.36 -9.16 62.55
CA THR A 510 -8.41 -10.19 62.09
C THR A 510 -7.08 -10.10 62.86
N LEU A 511 -6.62 -8.87 63.14
CA LEU A 511 -5.37 -8.62 63.85
C LEU A 511 -5.48 -8.86 65.36
N THR A 512 -6.65 -8.68 65.97
CA THR A 512 -6.89 -9.05 67.37
C THR A 512 -7.06 -10.57 67.53
N ALA A 513 -7.74 -11.23 66.59
CA ALA A 513 -7.87 -12.70 66.57
C ALA A 513 -6.51 -13.42 66.42
N SER A 514 -5.56 -12.81 65.70
CA SER A 514 -4.19 -13.31 65.54
C SER A 514 -3.22 -12.83 66.64
N SER A 515 -3.73 -12.19 67.70
CA SER A 515 -2.95 -11.65 68.83
C SER A 515 -1.87 -10.63 68.44
N VAL A 516 -1.99 -10.00 67.27
CA VAL A 516 -1.09 -8.94 66.80
C VAL A 516 -1.42 -7.61 67.50
N LEU A 517 -2.71 -7.33 67.71
CA LEU A 517 -3.22 -6.15 68.45
C LEU A 517 -4.11 -6.57 69.63
N GLU A 518 -4.23 -5.71 70.64
CA GLU A 518 -5.14 -5.92 71.78
C GLU A 518 -6.56 -5.49 71.44
N LEU A 519 -7.56 -6.21 71.97
CA LEU A 519 -8.97 -6.00 71.68
C LEU A 519 -9.56 -4.89 72.57
N ASP A 520 -10.01 -3.81 71.94
CA ASP A 520 -10.87 -2.78 72.54
C ASP A 520 -12.27 -2.86 71.90
N GLN A 521 -13.23 -3.38 72.66
CA GLN A 521 -14.59 -3.59 72.17
C GLN A 521 -15.32 -2.27 71.90
N SER A 522 -15.05 -1.22 72.68
CA SER A 522 -15.68 0.10 72.51
C SER A 522 -15.22 0.75 71.21
N LEU A 523 -13.94 0.61 70.88
CA LEU A 523 -13.37 1.13 69.64
C LEU A 523 -13.92 0.40 68.42
N LEU A 524 -14.02 -0.93 68.48
CA LEU A 524 -14.54 -1.75 67.39
C LEU A 524 -16.01 -1.41 67.10
N ASP A 525 -16.84 -1.31 68.14
CA ASP A 525 -18.26 -0.97 68.01
C ASP A 525 -18.45 0.45 67.46
N SER A 526 -17.60 1.39 67.86
CA SER A 526 -17.60 2.75 67.29
C SER A 526 -17.27 2.75 65.79
N MET A 527 -16.24 2.01 65.35
CA MET A 527 -15.88 1.95 63.93
C MET A 527 -16.98 1.29 63.09
N ARG A 528 -17.62 0.24 63.61
CA ARG A 528 -18.76 -0.42 62.94
C ARG A 528 -19.95 0.53 62.79
N ALA A 529 -20.30 1.27 63.83
CA ALA A 529 -21.39 2.24 63.78
C ALA A 529 -21.14 3.35 62.75
N THR A 530 -19.92 3.90 62.69
CA THR A 530 -19.54 4.91 61.68
C THR A 530 -19.61 4.34 60.26
N ASN A 531 -19.12 3.11 60.05
CA ASN A 531 -19.16 2.48 58.74
C ASN A 531 -20.60 2.19 58.28
N GLU A 532 -21.48 1.76 59.19
CA GLU A 532 -22.89 1.49 58.90
C GLU A 532 -23.63 2.78 58.48
N GLU A 533 -23.37 3.90 59.17
CA GLU A 533 -23.94 5.20 58.82
C GLU A 533 -23.50 5.69 57.43
N GLU A 534 -22.21 5.60 57.13
CA GLU A 534 -21.66 6.03 55.84
C GLU A 534 -22.10 5.12 54.67
N LEU A 535 -22.18 3.80 54.90
CA LEU A 535 -22.73 2.88 53.90
C LEU A 535 -24.20 3.18 53.61
N LYS A 536 -25.00 3.53 54.63
CA LYS A 536 -26.38 3.94 54.45
C LYS A 536 -26.50 5.21 53.60
N LYS A 537 -25.64 6.21 53.83
CA LYS A 537 -25.60 7.43 52.99
C LYS A 537 -25.24 7.12 51.54
N LEU A 538 -24.31 6.19 51.32
CA LEU A 538 -23.92 5.76 49.98
C LEU A 538 -25.04 4.99 49.27
N ASP A 539 -25.80 4.17 50.01
CA ASP A 539 -27.00 3.50 49.49
C ASP A 539 -28.12 4.47 49.13
N GLU A 540 -28.35 5.49 49.95
CA GLU A 540 -29.31 6.57 49.64
C GLU A 540 -28.89 7.34 48.38
N LYS A 541 -27.58 7.63 48.21
CA LYS A 541 -27.05 8.28 46.99
C LYS A 541 -27.19 7.42 45.74
N ILE A 542 -27.01 6.11 45.87
CA ILE A 542 -27.22 5.17 44.75
C ILE A 542 -28.70 5.14 44.38
N ALA A 543 -29.61 5.05 45.36
CA ALA A 543 -31.04 5.05 45.12
C ALA A 543 -31.52 6.35 44.45
N ASP A 544 -31.04 7.50 44.93
CA ASP A 544 -31.32 8.81 44.30
C ASP A 544 -30.76 8.89 42.88
N ALA A 545 -29.55 8.38 42.65
CA ALA A 545 -28.97 8.35 41.31
C ALA A 545 -29.74 7.44 40.35
N GLU A 546 -30.24 6.29 40.83
CA GLU A 546 -31.01 5.35 40.02
C GLU A 546 -32.44 5.84 39.72
N GLU A 547 -33.04 6.65 40.61
CA GLU A 547 -34.39 7.19 40.44
C GLU A 547 -34.41 8.52 39.67
N ASN A 548 -33.41 9.38 39.89
CA ASN A 548 -33.46 10.79 39.47
C ASN A 548 -32.30 11.24 38.54
N LEU A 549 -31.23 10.44 38.36
CA LEU A 549 -30.03 10.82 37.61
C LEU A 549 -29.73 9.87 36.43
N GLY A 550 -28.68 10.17 35.66
CA GLY A 550 -28.25 9.42 34.48
C GLY A 550 -27.34 8.22 34.77
N GLU A 551 -27.09 7.40 33.75
CA GLU A 551 -26.25 6.19 33.88
C GLU A 551 -24.80 6.47 34.29
N SER A 552 -24.29 7.68 34.06
CA SER A 552 -22.92 8.06 34.45
C SER A 552 -22.84 8.25 35.96
N GLU A 553 -23.81 8.96 36.53
CA GLU A 553 -23.92 9.27 37.95
C GLU A 553 -24.22 8.01 38.78
N VAL A 554 -25.05 7.10 38.25
CA VAL A 554 -25.28 5.77 38.85
C VAL A 554 -23.97 4.98 38.93
N ARG A 555 -23.15 5.01 37.87
CA ARG A 555 -21.84 4.33 37.86
C ARG A 555 -20.87 4.94 38.87
N GLU A 556 -20.82 6.27 38.96
CA GLU A 556 -19.97 6.95 39.93
C GLU A 556 -20.39 6.67 41.39
N ALA A 557 -21.70 6.64 41.67
CA ALA A 557 -22.21 6.31 43.00
C ALA A 557 -21.87 4.87 43.43
N HIS A 558 -22.02 3.90 42.52
CA HIS A 558 -21.62 2.51 42.75
C HIS A 558 -20.09 2.36 42.91
N LEU A 559 -19.30 3.10 42.13
CA LEU A 559 -17.84 3.14 42.27
C LEU A 559 -17.42 3.72 43.62
N ALA A 560 -18.06 4.79 44.08
CA ALA A 560 -17.78 5.39 45.39
C ALA A 560 -18.03 4.41 46.53
N LYS A 561 -19.13 3.63 46.47
CA LYS A 561 -19.42 2.57 47.45
C LYS A 561 -18.38 1.44 47.41
N ALA A 562 -17.97 1.00 46.22
CA ALA A 562 -16.94 -0.01 46.06
C ALA A 562 -15.58 0.44 46.62
N LEU A 563 -15.17 1.69 46.36
CA LEU A 563 -13.95 2.27 46.91
C LEU A 563 -14.01 2.40 48.44
N TYR A 564 -15.20 2.69 49.00
CA TYR A 564 -15.39 2.72 50.45
C TYR A 564 -15.19 1.34 51.09
N PHE A 565 -15.74 0.27 50.50
CA PHE A 565 -15.49 -1.10 50.96
C PHE A 565 -14.01 -1.49 50.92
N VAL A 566 -13.29 -1.06 49.88
CA VAL A 566 -11.84 -1.26 49.78
C VAL A 566 -11.10 -0.52 50.90
N ARG A 567 -11.49 0.72 51.21
CA ARG A 567 -10.90 1.53 52.28
C ARG A 567 -11.05 0.86 53.64
N ILE A 568 -12.24 0.36 54.00
CA ILE A 568 -12.47 -0.30 55.30
C ILE A 568 -11.91 -1.74 55.36
N SER A 569 -11.28 -2.24 54.29
CA SER A 569 -10.70 -3.59 54.19
C SER A 569 -11.70 -4.75 54.39
N ASP A 570 -12.97 -4.57 54.01
CA ASP A 570 -13.99 -5.64 54.08
C ASP A 570 -13.88 -6.61 52.89
N LYS A 571 -12.94 -7.56 53.00
CA LYS A 571 -12.67 -8.55 51.96
C LYS A 571 -13.84 -9.50 51.67
N ALA A 572 -14.75 -9.71 52.62
CA ALA A 572 -15.88 -10.63 52.45
C ALA A 572 -16.95 -10.01 51.53
N THR A 573 -17.22 -8.72 51.71
CA THR A 573 -18.19 -7.97 50.90
C THR A 573 -17.63 -7.57 49.53
N ILE A 574 -16.31 -7.35 49.42
CA ILE A 574 -15.62 -7.13 48.13
C ILE A 574 -15.80 -8.32 47.18
N LYS A 575 -15.82 -9.57 47.68
CA LYS A 575 -16.11 -10.76 46.88
C LYS A 575 -17.58 -10.87 46.42
N GLN A 576 -18.52 -10.24 47.12
CA GLN A 576 -19.90 -10.08 46.63
C GLN A 576 -20.04 -8.90 45.64
N GLY A 577 -19.16 -7.91 45.74
CA GLY A 577 -19.03 -6.76 44.83
C GLY A 577 -18.61 -7.10 43.39
N ASP A 578 -18.21 -8.34 43.10
CA ASP A 578 -18.06 -8.86 41.73
C ASP A 578 -19.38 -8.73 40.93
N PHE A 579 -20.53 -8.64 41.60
CA PHE A 579 -21.82 -8.38 40.96
C PHE A 579 -21.94 -6.93 40.43
N LEU A 580 -21.31 -5.95 41.11
CA LEU A 580 -21.31 -4.54 40.72
C LEU A 580 -20.32 -4.26 39.58
N LEU A 581 -19.13 -4.87 39.62
CA LEU A 581 -18.17 -4.80 38.51
C LEU A 581 -18.74 -5.42 37.22
N ASN A 582 -19.46 -6.54 37.33
CA ASN A 582 -20.15 -7.16 36.20
C ASN A 582 -21.30 -6.30 35.63
N ARG A 583 -21.98 -5.51 36.48
CA ARG A 583 -23.04 -4.58 36.05
C ARG A 583 -22.47 -3.37 35.31
N ILE A 584 -21.31 -2.87 35.75
CA ILE A 584 -20.54 -1.81 35.07
C ILE A 584 -19.98 -2.29 33.73
N GLN A 585 -19.47 -3.53 33.65
CA GLN A 585 -19.02 -4.13 32.38
C GLN A 585 -20.17 -4.35 31.37
N LYS A 586 -21.40 -4.65 31.83
CA LYS A 586 -22.57 -4.76 30.93
C LYS A 586 -22.98 -3.41 30.31
N LEU A 587 -22.78 -2.30 31.03
CA LEU A 587 -23.07 -0.94 30.55
C LEU A 587 -21.99 -0.37 29.59
N SER A 588 -20.85 -1.05 29.45
CA SER A 588 -19.73 -0.64 28.59
C SER A 588 -19.82 -1.13 27.13
N ARG A 589 -20.78 -1.99 26.78
CA ARG A 589 -20.89 -2.58 25.42
C ARG A 589 -21.54 -1.69 24.34
N VAL A 590 -21.74 -0.39 24.57
CA VAL A 590 -22.38 0.51 23.58
C VAL A 590 -21.42 1.56 22.98
N ILE A 591 -20.14 1.57 23.34
CA ILE A 591 -19.15 2.44 22.67
C ILE A 591 -17.92 1.62 22.29
N ASP A 592 -18.10 0.86 21.21
CA ASP A 592 -17.06 0.58 20.21
C ASP A 592 -17.75 0.71 18.84
N LEU A 593 -17.86 1.97 18.39
CA LEU A 593 -18.07 2.41 17.00
C LEU A 593 -17.40 3.78 16.81
#